data_AF-H4F9C4-F1
#
_entry.id   AF-H4F9C4-F1
#
_cell.length_a   1.000
_cell.length_b   1.000
_cell.length_c   1.000
_cell.angle_alpha   90.00
_cell.angle_beta   90.00
_cell.angle_gamma   90.00
#
_symmetry.space_group_name_H-M   'P 1'
#
loop_
_entity.id
_entity.type
_entity.pdbx_description
1 polymer ?
#
loop_
_entity_poly.entity_id
_entity_poly.type
_entity_poly.pdbx_seq_one_letter_code
_entity_poly.pdbx_strand_id
1 'polypeptide(L)'
;MNRKANRAIIRKILLTEWDPIGVSDIPEAQDEYDAYSDTVFGMLTNQTASVDAIAQYLFKIATEHMELSYPELAERCDKAAKAIVELQSGR
;
A
#
# COMPACT_ATOMS: atom_id res chain seq x y z
N MET A 1 -2.22 -15.26 -13.13
CA MET A 1 -2.83 -14.36 -12.10
C MET A 1 -3.67 -13.29 -12.77
N ASN A 2 -4.86 -12.97 -12.23
CA ASN A 2 -5.67 -11.85 -12.72
C ASN A 2 -5.17 -10.53 -12.09
N ARG A 3 -4.69 -9.59 -12.92
CA ARG A 3 -4.22 -8.25 -12.51
C ARG A 3 -5.27 -7.52 -11.66
N LYS A 4 -6.56 -7.67 -11.95
CA LYS A 4 -7.65 -7.04 -11.18
C LYS A 4 -7.72 -7.56 -9.74
N ALA A 5 -7.59 -8.87 -9.55
CA ALA A 5 -7.68 -9.48 -8.23
C ALA A 5 -6.52 -9.08 -7.31
N ASN A 6 -5.29 -9.04 -7.83
CA ASN A 6 -4.14 -8.63 -7.03
C ASN A 6 -4.23 -7.18 -6.57
N ARG A 7 -4.64 -6.27 -7.46
CA ARG A 7 -4.82 -4.85 -7.11
C ARG A 7 -5.89 -4.66 -6.04
N ALA A 8 -7.01 -5.39 -6.14
CA ALA A 8 -8.05 -5.34 -5.11
C ALA A 8 -7.56 -5.83 -3.74
N ILE A 9 -6.69 -6.85 -3.71
CA ILE A 9 -6.09 -7.33 -2.45
C ILE A 9 -5.08 -6.31 -1.89
N ILE A 10 -4.22 -5.75 -2.74
CA ILE A 10 -3.27 -4.70 -2.34
C ILE A 10 -4.03 -3.51 -1.75
N ARG A 11 -5.10 -3.05 -2.43
CA ARG A 11 -5.98 -1.98 -1.94
C ARG A 11 -6.50 -2.26 -0.54
N LYS A 12 -6.98 -3.49 -0.32
CA LYS A 12 -7.46 -3.91 1.01
C LYS A 12 -6.35 -3.80 2.05
N ILE A 13 -5.13 -4.25 1.75
CA ILE A 13 -3.99 -4.15 2.67
C ILE A 13 -3.64 -2.69 2.96
N LEU A 14 -3.64 -1.83 1.93
CA LEU A 14 -3.37 -0.40 2.12
C LEU A 14 -4.41 0.24 3.04
N LEU A 15 -5.69 -0.08 2.87
CA LEU A 15 -6.77 0.42 3.73
C LEU A 15 -6.71 -0.15 5.16
N THR A 16 -6.17 -1.34 5.39
CA THR A 16 -6.09 -1.91 6.75
C THR A 16 -4.82 -1.57 7.50
N GLU A 17 -3.67 -1.52 6.82
CA GLU A 17 -2.35 -1.41 7.46
C GLU A 17 -1.72 -0.03 7.32
N TRP A 18 -2.00 0.68 6.22
CA TRP A 18 -1.36 1.98 5.94
C TRP A 18 -2.29 3.15 6.29
N ASP A 19 -3.47 3.19 5.67
CA ASP A 19 -4.53 4.22 5.72
C ASP A 19 -4.19 5.48 6.55
N PRO A 20 -3.34 6.39 6.01
CA PRO A 20 -2.85 7.52 6.78
C PRO A 20 -3.87 8.66 6.90
N ILE A 21 -4.90 8.67 6.04
CA ILE A 21 -5.99 9.66 6.07
C ILE A 21 -7.26 9.16 6.75
N GLY A 22 -7.33 7.86 7.10
CA GLY A 22 -8.40 7.32 7.93
C GLY A 22 -9.74 7.16 7.22
N VAL A 23 -9.74 6.70 5.97
CA VAL A 23 -10.96 6.54 5.15
C VAL A 23 -11.37 5.07 4.97
N SER A 24 -10.70 4.14 5.64
CA SER A 24 -10.96 2.70 5.53
C SER A 24 -12.39 2.26 5.88
N ASP A 25 -13.08 3.01 6.74
CA ASP A 25 -14.48 2.79 7.12
C ASP A 25 -15.50 3.54 6.25
N ILE A 26 -15.03 4.28 5.23
CA ILE A 26 -15.86 5.05 4.29
C ILE A 26 -15.88 4.31 2.93
N PRO A 27 -16.94 3.53 2.62
CA PRO A 27 -17.02 2.74 1.38
C PRO A 27 -16.82 3.55 0.11
N GLU A 28 -17.33 4.78 0.09
CA GLU A 28 -17.29 5.70 -1.05
C GLU A 28 -15.91 6.32 -1.31
N ALA A 29 -14.97 6.21 -0.35
CA ALA A 29 -13.61 6.77 -0.47
C ALA A 29 -12.53 5.70 -0.68
N GLN A 30 -12.90 4.41 -0.72
CA GLN A 30 -11.91 3.34 -0.88
C GLN A 30 -11.21 3.32 -2.25
N ASP A 31 -11.83 3.93 -3.27
CA ASP A 31 -11.27 4.05 -4.62
C ASP A 31 -10.12 5.08 -4.70
N GLU A 32 -9.99 5.96 -3.71
CA GLU A 32 -8.83 6.86 -3.57
C GLU A 32 -7.50 6.09 -3.51
N TYR A 33 -7.53 4.83 -3.07
CA TYR A 33 -6.37 3.97 -2.93
C TYR A 33 -6.05 3.13 -4.18
N ASP A 34 -6.88 3.20 -5.23
CA ASP A 34 -6.70 2.39 -6.45
C ASP A 34 -5.39 2.73 -7.16
N ALA A 35 -5.04 4.02 -7.27
CA ALA A 35 -3.81 4.45 -7.93
C ALA A 35 -2.55 3.90 -7.24
N TYR A 36 -2.52 3.96 -5.90
CA TYR A 36 -1.40 3.42 -5.11
C TYR A 36 -1.33 1.89 -5.22
N SER A 37 -2.48 1.22 -5.22
CA SER A 37 -2.57 -0.22 -5.43
C SER A 37 -2.03 -0.65 -6.79
N ASP A 38 -2.27 0.17 -7.82
CA ASP A 38 -1.76 -0.01 -9.16
C ASP A 38 -0.24 0.12 -9.23
N THR A 39 0.33 1.15 -8.60
CA THR A 39 1.78 1.36 -8.54
C THR A 39 2.47 0.23 -7.80
N VAL A 40 1.97 -0.14 -6.61
CA VAL A 40 2.56 -1.24 -5.82
C VAL A 40 2.48 -2.56 -6.56
N PHE A 41 1.37 -2.85 -7.25
CA PHE A 41 1.29 -4.02 -8.12
C PHE A 41 2.38 -4.01 -9.20
N GLY A 42 2.61 -2.86 -9.84
CA GLY A 42 3.68 -2.68 -10.81
C GLY A 42 5.07 -2.95 -10.22
N MET A 43 5.34 -2.46 -9.01
CA MET A 43 6.58 -2.72 -8.28
C MET A 43 6.80 -4.22 -8.07
N LEU A 44 5.77 -4.95 -7.62
CA LEU A 44 5.83 -6.40 -7.41
C LEU A 44 6.09 -7.17 -8.71
N THR A 45 5.46 -6.76 -9.83
CA THR A 45 5.65 -7.45 -11.11
C THR A 45 7.04 -7.27 -11.72
N ASN A 46 7.77 -6.22 -11.33
CA ASN A 46 9.10 -5.92 -11.84
C ASN A 46 10.22 -6.66 -11.08
N GLN A 47 9.90 -7.54 -10.12
CA GLN A 47 10.84 -8.36 -9.32
C GLN A 47 11.89 -7.56 -8.52
N THR A 48 11.75 -6.24 -8.44
CA THR A 48 12.65 -5.33 -7.72
C THR A 48 12.07 -4.82 -6.40
N ALA A 49 10.81 -5.16 -6.09
CA ALA A 49 10.15 -4.68 -4.89
C ALA A 49 10.59 -5.46 -3.65
N SER A 50 11.58 -4.92 -2.93
CA SER A 50 11.80 -5.28 -1.53
C SER A 50 10.70 -4.67 -0.65
N VAL A 51 10.56 -5.20 0.57
CA VAL A 51 9.74 -4.59 1.62
C VAL A 51 10.10 -3.11 1.78
N ASP A 52 11.40 -2.79 1.85
CA ASP A 52 11.91 -1.43 2.01
C ASP A 52 11.48 -0.51 0.86
N ALA A 53 11.51 -0.99 -0.40
CA ALA A 53 11.12 -0.19 -1.55
C ALA A 53 9.63 0.19 -1.50
N ILE A 54 8.77 -0.76 -1.11
CA ILE A 54 7.33 -0.49 -0.96
C ILE A 54 7.08 0.45 0.24
N ALA A 55 7.72 0.20 1.38
CA ALA A 55 7.59 1.05 2.56
C ALA A 55 8.02 2.50 2.27
N GLN A 56 9.15 2.68 1.58
CA GLN A 56 9.64 3.99 1.16
C GLN A 56 8.68 4.69 0.20
N TYR A 57 8.09 3.96 -0.75
CA TYR A 57 7.07 4.51 -1.64
C TYR A 57 5.85 5.01 -0.87
N LEU A 58 5.30 4.19 0.04
CA LEU A 58 4.14 4.56 0.85
C LEU A 58 4.43 5.76 1.75
N PHE A 59 5.62 5.79 2.37
CA PHE A 59 6.05 6.91 3.19
C PHE A 59 6.16 8.20 2.38
N LYS A 60 6.71 8.11 1.15
CA LYS A 60 6.79 9.24 0.23
C LYS A 60 5.42 9.78 -0.14
N ILE A 61 4.45 8.92 -0.46
CA ILE A 61 3.08 9.36 -0.76
C ILE A 61 2.48 10.09 0.46
N ALA A 62 2.57 9.49 1.64
CA ALA A 62 1.99 10.10 2.84
C ALA A 62 2.64 11.46 3.18
N THR A 63 3.96 11.57 3.06
CA THR A 63 4.69 12.79 3.46
C THR A 63 4.72 13.87 2.39
N GLU A 64 4.91 13.51 1.12
CA GLU A 64 5.08 14.48 0.03
C GLU A 64 3.77 14.79 -0.72
N HIS A 65 2.87 13.82 -0.86
CA HIS A 65 1.61 14.02 -1.59
C HIS A 65 0.44 14.34 -0.66
N MET A 66 0.39 13.72 0.52
CA MET A 66 -0.68 13.97 1.51
C MET A 66 -0.27 14.97 2.60
N GLU A 67 1.00 15.40 2.61
CA GLU A 67 1.56 16.35 3.57
C GLU A 67 1.41 15.92 5.04
N LEU A 68 1.41 14.61 5.30
CA LEU A 68 1.22 14.03 6.63
C LEU A 68 2.55 13.76 7.32
N SER A 69 2.58 13.99 8.64
CA SER A 69 3.72 13.66 9.49
C SER A 69 3.24 13.37 10.91
N TYR A 70 3.37 12.11 11.34
CA TYR A 70 3.05 11.66 12.68
C TYR A 70 3.87 10.40 13.04
N PRO A 71 4.13 10.13 14.34
CA PRO A 71 5.10 9.13 14.78
C PRO A 71 4.90 7.73 14.21
N GLU A 72 3.65 7.28 14.05
CA GLU A 72 3.29 5.94 13.63
C GLU A 72 3.32 5.75 12.10
N LEU A 73 3.55 6.83 11.33
CA LEU A 73 3.44 6.78 9.87
C LEU A 73 4.45 5.81 9.25
N ALA A 74 5.70 5.82 9.70
CA ALA A 74 6.73 4.91 9.20
C ALA A 74 6.40 3.45 9.52
N GLU A 75 5.92 3.18 10.74
CA GLU A 75 5.53 1.83 11.17
C GLU A 75 4.36 1.28 10.32
N ARG A 76 3.38 2.12 10.00
CA ARG A 76 2.25 1.78 9.11
C ARG A 76 2.73 1.42 7.70
N CYS A 77 3.69 2.18 7.16
CA CYS A 77 4.29 1.89 5.86
C CYS A 77 5.00 0.53 5.86
N ASP A 78 5.77 0.23 6.91
CA ASP A 78 6.46 -1.05 7.07
C ASP A 78 5.50 -2.23 7.20
N LYS A 79 4.43 -2.08 7.99
CA LYS A 79 3.39 -3.11 8.17
C LYS A 79 2.71 -3.44 6.85
N ALA A 80 2.27 -2.42 6.12
CA ALA A 80 1.64 -2.60 4.82
C ALA A 80 2.60 -3.26 3.81
N ALA A 81 3.84 -2.81 3.74
CA ALA A 81 4.84 -3.38 2.83
C ALA A 81 5.11 -4.87 3.10
N LYS A 82 5.23 -5.27 4.37
CA LYS A 82 5.41 -6.68 4.76
C LYS A 82 4.21 -7.53 4.33
N ALA A 83 3.00 -7.10 4.66
CA ALA A 83 1.77 -7.80 4.30
C ALA A 83 1.62 -7.96 2.76
N ILE A 84 2.03 -6.94 1.99
CA ILE A 84 2.00 -6.97 0.52
C ILE A 84 3.02 -7.95 -0.06
N VAL A 85 4.22 -8.07 0.52
CA VAL A 85 5.25 -9.02 0.06
C VAL A 85 4.90 -10.45 0.45
N GLU A 86 4.36 -10.68 1.66
CA GLU A 86 3.89 -11.99 2.11
C GLU A 86 2.81 -12.57 1.18
N LEU A 87 1.97 -11.72 0.58
CA LEU A 87 1.01 -12.10 -0.45
C LEU A 87 1.66 -12.78 -1.67
N GLN A 88 2.91 -12.45 -1.99
CA GLN A 88 3.65 -13.07 -3.10
C GLN A 88 4.34 -14.36 -2.66
N SER A 89 4.82 -14.43 -1.43
CA SER A 89 5.56 -15.58 -0.89
C SER A 89 4.68 -16.75 -0.45
N GLY A 90 3.42 -16.49 -0.09
CA GLY A 90 2.43 -17.53 0.27
C GLY A 90 1.75 -18.20 -0.93
N ARG A 91 2.32 -18.09 -2.14
CA ARG A 91 1.80 -18.67 -3.38
C ARG A 91 2.74 -19.73 -3.96
#